data_AF-A0AA35RPG6-F1
#
_entry.id   AF-A0AA35RPG6-F1
#
_cell.length_a   1.000
_cell.length_b   1.000
_cell.length_c   1.000
_cell.angle_alpha   90.00
_cell.angle_beta   90.00
_cell.angle_gamma   90.00
#
_symmetry.space_group_name_H-M   'P 1'
#
loop_
_entity.id
_entity.type
_entity.pdbx_description
1 polymer ?
#
loop_
_entity_poly.entity_id
_entity_poly.type
_entity_poly.pdbx_seq_one_letter_code
_entity_poly.pdbx_strand_id
1 'polypeptide(L)'
;MGPIYSGYLGMFLFGAAALAIGMLTTTITSNQIVAGFVAMGIIAALSFVHFSSDLVGGIASVLINEIGLQSHFEDFGRGVIDTKHIVYFLSVTAVFLFLAIRALEFRRWR
;
A
#
# COMPACT_ATOMS: atom_id res chain seq x y z
N MET A 1 -9.35 9.29 23.06
CA MET A 1 -9.81 10.03 21.87
C MET A 1 -8.72 10.18 20.80
N GLY A 2 -7.45 10.46 21.17
CA GLY A 2 -6.33 10.52 20.21
C GLY A 2 -6.16 9.28 19.31
N PRO A 3 -6.18 8.04 19.85
CA PRO A 3 -6.07 6.81 19.06
C PRO A 3 -7.21 6.54 18.07
N ILE A 4 -8.37 7.14 18.31
CA ILE A 4 -9.55 6.96 17.45
C ILE A 4 -9.35 7.78 16.17
N TYR A 5 -8.95 9.05 16.30
CA TYR A 5 -8.71 9.92 15.14
C TYR A 5 -7.52 9.46 14.30
N SER A 6 -6.43 9.03 14.94
CA SER A 6 -5.28 8.46 14.24
C SER A 6 -5.65 7.16 13.51
N GLY A 7 -6.47 6.31 14.11
CA GLY A 7 -6.96 5.07 13.50
C GLY A 7 -7.80 5.33 12.26
N TYR A 8 -8.72 6.30 12.30
CA TYR A 8 -9.50 6.69 11.12
C TYR A 8 -8.63 7.27 10.01
N LEU A 9 -7.65 8.12 10.34
CA LEU A 9 -6.70 8.65 9.37
C LEU A 9 -5.88 7.53 8.73
N GLY A 10 -5.36 6.60 9.54
CA GLY A 10 -4.63 5.43 9.07
C GLY A 10 -5.47 4.56 8.14
N MET A 11 -6.73 4.28 8.51
CA MET A 11 -7.65 3.50 7.66
C MET A 11 -7.95 4.21 6.33
N PHE A 12 -8.13 5.53 6.35
CA PHE A 12 -8.35 6.30 5.13
C PHE A 12 -7.14 6.22 4.20
N LEU A 13 -5.93 6.42 4.72
CA LEU A 13 -4.68 6.34 3.96
C LEU A 13 -4.41 4.93 3.42
N PHE A 14 -4.64 3.91 4.23
CA PHE A 14 -4.54 2.51 3.81
C PHE A 14 -5.55 2.19 2.70
N GLY A 15 -6.80 2.63 2.87
CA GLY A 15 -7.85 2.46 1.86
C GLY A 15 -7.52 3.15 0.54
N ALA A 16 -6.96 4.36 0.58
CA ALA A 16 -6.51 5.08 -0.62
C ALA A 16 -5.41 4.31 -1.36
N ALA A 17 -4.42 3.77 -0.65
CA ALA A 17 -3.37 2.94 -1.23
C ALA A 17 -3.94 1.66 -1.85
N ALA A 18 -4.86 0.97 -1.15
CA ALA A 18 -5.51 -0.23 -1.65
C ALA A 18 -6.33 0.03 -2.93
N LEU A 19 -7.06 1.15 -2.99
CA LEU A 19 -7.81 1.56 -4.18
C LEU A 19 -6.88 1.88 -5.36
N ALA A 20 -5.75 2.54 -5.11
CA ALA A 20 -4.75 2.82 -6.14
C ALA A 20 -4.15 1.53 -6.73
N ILE A 21 -3.83 0.55 -5.89
CA ILE A 21 -3.35 -0.78 -6.31
C ILE A 21 -4.43 -1.49 -7.14
N GLY A 22 -5.67 -1.49 -6.67
CA GLY A 22 -6.81 -2.05 -7.39
C GLY A 22 -6.98 -1.43 -8.78
N MET A 23 -6.93 -0.09 -8.87
CA MET A 23 -7.01 0.65 -10.13
C MET A 23 -5.90 0.27 -11.12
N LEU A 24 -4.65 0.10 -10.65
CA LEU A 24 -3.56 -0.37 -11.51
C LEU A 24 -3.88 -1.77 -12.07
N THR A 25 -4.24 -2.71 -11.19
CA THR A 25 -4.48 -4.12 -11.58
C THR A 25 -5.65 -4.29 -12.55
N THR A 26 -6.74 -3.52 -12.38
CA THR A 26 -7.88 -3.52 -13.30
C THR A 26 -7.53 -2.88 -14.64
N THR A 27 -6.65 -1.87 -14.64
CA THR A 27 -6.17 -1.26 -15.87
C THR A 27 -5.30 -2.22 -16.68
N ILE A 28 -4.48 -3.06 -16.04
CA ILE A 28 -3.59 -4.00 -16.76
C ILE A 28 -4.26 -5.34 -17.10
N THR A 29 -5.43 -5.67 -16.53
CA THR A 29 -6.07 -6.98 -16.69
C THR A 29 -7.45 -6.85 -17.33
N SER A 30 -7.72 -7.58 -18.41
CA SER A 30 -9.03 -7.53 -19.09
C SER A 30 -10.13 -8.32 -18.34
N ASN A 31 -9.75 -9.21 -17.43
CA ASN A 31 -10.67 -10.00 -16.61
C ASN A 31 -10.72 -9.45 -15.18
N GLN A 32 -11.88 -8.94 -14.77
CA GLN A 32 -12.08 -8.31 -13.46
C GLN A 32 -11.87 -9.26 -12.28
N ILE A 33 -12.19 -10.55 -12.43
CA ILE A 33 -11.95 -11.56 -11.39
C ILE A 33 -10.45 -11.73 -11.16
N VAL A 34 -9.68 -11.89 -12.24
CA VAL A 34 -8.22 -12.02 -12.16
C VAL A 34 -7.59 -10.74 -11.59
N ALA A 35 -8.07 -9.56 -12.01
CA ALA A 35 -7.61 -8.28 -11.46
C ALA A 35 -7.79 -8.21 -9.94
N GLY A 36 -8.95 -8.62 -9.43
CA GLY A 36 -9.23 -8.66 -8.00
C GLY A 36 -8.26 -9.56 -7.22
N PHE A 37 -7.98 -10.76 -7.72
CA PHE A 37 -7.01 -11.66 -7.09
C PHE A 37 -5.59 -11.09 -7.09
N VAL A 38 -5.17 -10.45 -8.18
CA VAL A 38 -3.85 -9.82 -8.25
C VAL A 38 -3.76 -8.64 -7.27
N ALA A 39 -4.80 -7.79 -7.19
CA ALA A 39 -4.87 -6.69 -6.23
C ALA A 39 -4.77 -7.20 -4.80
N MET A 40 -5.57 -8.21 -4.45
CA MET A 40 -5.53 -8.84 -3.14
C MET A 40 -4.16 -9.43 -2.83
N GLY A 41 -3.52 -10.10 -3.81
CA GLY A 41 -2.18 -10.65 -3.65
C GLY A 41 -1.12 -9.58 -3.37
N ILE A 42 -1.17 -8.44 -4.06
CA ILE A 42 -0.24 -7.32 -3.84
C ILE A 42 -0.47 -6.71 -2.46
N ILE A 43 -1.72 -6.43 -2.09
CA ILE A 43 -2.05 -5.86 -0.78
C ILE A 43 -1.63 -6.82 0.34
N ALA A 44 -1.93 -8.11 0.21
CA ALA A 44 -1.51 -9.12 1.17
C ALA A 44 0.02 -9.17 1.29
N ALA A 45 0.74 -9.22 0.16
CA ALA A 45 2.20 -9.24 0.18
C ALA A 45 2.77 -8.03 0.93
N LEU A 46 2.28 -6.81 0.65
CA LEU A 46 2.73 -5.59 1.33
C LEU A 46 2.34 -5.53 2.82
N SER A 47 1.21 -6.13 3.20
CA SER A 47 0.79 -6.21 4.61
C SER A 47 1.59 -7.25 5.39
N PHE A 48 1.94 -8.38 4.77
CA PHE A 48 2.64 -9.49 5.44
C PHE A 48 4.17 -9.45 5.28
N VAL A 49 4.73 -8.51 4.50
CA VAL A 49 6.18 -8.42 4.26
C VAL A 49 6.99 -8.27 5.55
N HIS A 50 6.41 -7.64 6.58
CA HIS A 50 7.02 -7.49 7.90
C HIS A 50 7.39 -8.84 8.55
N PHE A 51 6.62 -9.91 8.35
CA PHE A 51 6.98 -11.23 8.89
C PHE A 51 8.31 -11.76 8.33
N SER A 52 8.73 -11.28 7.16
CA SER A 52 10.01 -11.65 6.58
C SER A 52 11.18 -10.83 7.14
N SER A 53 10.93 -9.68 7.78
CA SER A 53 12.01 -8.88 8.39
C SER A 53 12.67 -9.60 9.56
N ASP A 54 11.93 -10.45 10.26
CA ASP A 54 12.45 -11.18 11.42
C ASP A 54 13.35 -12.36 11.00
N LEU A 55 13.20 -12.83 9.76
CA LEU A 55 13.98 -13.91 9.17
C LEU A 55 15.27 -13.41 8.50
N VAL A 56 15.32 -12.13 8.13
CA VAL A 56 16.43 -11.51 7.41
C VAL A 56 17.12 -10.52 8.34
N GLY A 57 18.40 -10.71 8.65
CA GLY A 57 19.16 -9.77 9.50
C GLY A 57 19.74 -8.56 8.74
N GLY A 58 20.15 -7.53 9.48
CA GLY A 58 20.93 -6.41 8.95
C GLY A 58 20.13 -5.38 8.15
N ILE A 59 20.76 -4.76 7.15
CA ILE A 59 20.17 -3.64 6.37
C ILE A 59 18.89 -4.06 5.63
N ALA A 60 18.80 -5.32 5.22
CA ALA A 60 17.64 -5.84 4.51
C ALA A 60 16.39 -5.90 5.40
N SER A 61 16.54 -6.13 6.71
CA SER A 61 15.40 -6.11 7.65
C SER A 61 14.78 -4.72 7.76
N VAL A 62 15.64 -3.70 7.79
CA VAL A 62 15.24 -2.29 7.87
C VAL A 62 14.47 -1.90 6.61
N LEU A 63 14.99 -2.24 5.42
CA LEU A 63 14.31 -1.98 4.15
C LEU A 63 12.94 -2.66 4.06
N ILE A 64 12.83 -3.91 4.52
CA ILE A 64 11.56 -4.66 4.54
C ILE A 64 10.54 -3.96 5.44
N ASN A 65 10.96 -3.47 6.60
CA ASN A 65 10.08 -2.76 7.53
C ASN A 65 9.60 -1.41 7.01
N GLU A 66 10.41 -0.69 6.25
CA GLU A 66 10.01 0.57 5.62
C GLU A 66 9.09 0.38 4.41
N ILE A 67 9.03 -0.83 3.83
CA ILE A 67 8.14 -1.17 2.69
C ILE A 67 6.83 -1.81 3.16
N GLY A 68 6.74 -2.27 4.41
CA GLY A 68 5.52 -2.86 4.94
C GLY A 68 4.39 -1.84 5.10
N LEU A 69 3.17 -2.17 4.67
CA LEU A 69 2.00 -1.35 5.02
C LEU A 69 1.66 -1.48 6.50
N GLN A 70 1.84 -2.68 7.05
CA GLN A 70 1.47 -3.02 8.41
C GLN A 70 2.32 -2.30 9.46
N SER A 71 3.64 -2.23 9.26
CA SER A 71 4.57 -1.55 10.16
C SER A 71 4.20 -0.07 10.34
N HIS A 72 3.84 0.62 9.24
CA HIS A 72 3.39 2.01 9.31
C HIS A 72 1.96 2.16 9.85
N PHE A 73 1.11 1.13 9.74
CA PHE A 73 -0.26 1.15 10.24
C PHE A 73 -0.34 0.95 11.76
N GLU A 74 0.55 0.17 12.34
CA GLU A 74 0.56 -0.11 13.78
C GLU A 74 0.70 1.14 14.65
N ASP A 75 1.52 2.10 14.21
CA ASP A 75 1.72 3.37 14.93
C ASP A 75 0.45 4.22 14.93
N PHE A 76 -0.34 4.21 13.85
CA PHE A 76 -1.67 4.84 13.84
C PHE A 76 -2.62 4.18 14.84
N GLY A 77 -2.57 2.85 14.97
CA GLY A 77 -3.35 2.09 15.95
C GLY A 77 -2.99 2.43 17.40
N ARG A 78 -1.75 2.84 17.65
CA ARG A 78 -1.26 3.29 18.97
C ARG A 78 -1.60 4.75 19.28
N GLY A 79 -2.17 5.50 18.35
CA GLY A 79 -2.42 6.93 18.54
C GLY A 79 -1.30 7.85 18.06
N VAL A 80 -0.26 7.30 17.44
CA VAL A 80 0.90 8.06 16.97
C VAL A 80 0.64 8.48 15.54
N ILE A 81 0.64 9.79 15.31
CA ILE A 81 0.56 10.37 13.98
C ILE A 81 1.93 10.98 13.68
N ASP A 82 2.76 10.23 12.95
CA ASP A 82 3.99 10.75 12.37
C ASP A 82 3.76 11.11 10.89
N THR A 83 4.36 12.22 10.47
CA THR A 83 4.38 12.65 9.07
C THR A 83 5.03 11.58 8.19
N LYS A 84 6.00 10.80 8.71
CA LYS A 84 6.64 9.71 7.99
C LYS A 84 5.63 8.70 7.44
N HIS A 85 4.67 8.25 8.25
CA HIS A 85 3.67 7.28 7.80
C HIS A 85 2.67 7.89 6.81
N ILE A 86 2.27 9.15 7.03
CA ILE A 86 1.39 9.85 6.09
C ILE A 86 2.05 9.98 4.72
N VAL A 87 3.30 10.45 4.69
CA VAL A 87 4.08 10.59 3.45
C VAL A 87 4.29 9.23 2.78
N TYR A 88 4.53 8.18 3.55
CA TYR A 88 4.65 6.82 3.04
C TYR A 88 3.37 6.37 2.31
N PHE A 89 2.21 6.42 2.96
CA PHE A 89 0.95 6.01 2.34
C PHE A 89 0.57 6.88 1.13
N LEU A 90 0.80 8.19 1.20
CA LEU A 90 0.57 9.09 0.07
C LEU A 90 1.51 8.79 -1.11
N SER A 91 2.78 8.47 -0.84
CA SER A 91 3.75 8.10 -1.87
C SER A 91 3.37 6.79 -2.55
N VAL A 92 3.00 5.76 -1.77
CA VAL A 92 2.49 4.50 -2.31
C VAL A 92 1.27 4.75 -3.19
N THR A 93 0.29 5.49 -2.69
CA THR A 93 -0.93 5.83 -3.43
C THR A 93 -0.59 6.55 -4.75
N ALA A 94 0.28 7.56 -4.71
CA ALA A 94 0.69 8.33 -5.88
C ALA A 94 1.42 7.46 -6.92
N VAL A 95 2.33 6.58 -6.50
CA VAL A 95 3.05 5.67 -7.40
C VAL A 95 2.09 4.73 -8.11
N PHE A 96 1.19 4.07 -7.38
CA PHE A 96 0.24 3.13 -7.99
C PHE A 96 -0.76 3.83 -8.91
N LEU A 97 -1.26 5.02 -8.56
CA LEU A 97 -2.11 5.82 -9.44
C LEU A 97 -1.35 6.30 -10.69
N PHE A 98 -0.11 6.75 -10.54
CA PHE A 98 0.72 7.15 -11.68
C PHE A 98 0.91 5.98 -12.65
N LEU A 99 1.25 4.80 -12.13
CA LEU A 99 1.36 3.58 -12.94
C LEU A 99 0.03 3.22 -13.60
N ALA A 100 -1.10 3.37 -12.90
CA ALA A 100 -2.43 3.09 -13.45
C ALA A 100 -2.74 4.03 -14.63
N ILE A 101 -2.47 5.33 -14.49
CA ILE A 101 -2.64 6.32 -15.55
C ILE A 101 -1.76 5.96 -16.75
N ARG A 102 -0.48 5.63 -16.53
CA ARG A 102 0.45 5.24 -17.61
C ARG A 102 0.00 3.97 -18.32
N ALA A 103 -0.46 2.97 -17.58
CA ALA A 103 -1.00 1.73 -18.16
C ALA A 103 -2.24 2.01 -19.02
N LEU A 104 -3.10 2.94 -18.58
CA LEU A 104 -4.28 3.36 -19.32
C LEU A 104 -3.93 4.11 -20.61
N GLU A 105 -2.97 5.04 -20.55
CA GLU A 105 -2.46 5.76 -21.72
C GLU A 105 -1.91 4.79 -22.78
N PHE A 106 -1.12 3.81 -22.34
CA PHE A 106 -0.55 2.80 -23.24
C PHE A 106 -1.62 1.94 -23.92
N ARG A 107 -2.69 1.56 -23.20
CA ARG A 107 -3.83 0.85 -23.79
C ARG A 107 -4.60 1.71 -24.80
N ARG A 108 -4.71 3.02 -24.56
CA ARG A 108 -5.44 3.93 -25.46
C ARG A 108 -4.72 4.14 -26.80
N TRP A 109 -3.39 4.01 -26.82
CA TRP A 109 -2.59 4.14 -28.04
C TRP A 109 -2.48 2.85 -28.86
N ARG A 110 -3.00 1.74 -28.34
CA ARG A 110 -3.09 0.46 -29.04
C ARG A 110 -4.49 0.27 -29.62
#